data_AF-A0A7Y5PL38-F1
#
_entry.id   AF-A0A7Y5PL38-F1
#
_cell.length_a   1.000
_cell.length_b   1.000
_cell.length_c   1.000
_cell.angle_alpha   90.00
_cell.angle_beta   90.00
_cell.angle_gamma   90.00
#
_symmetry.space_group_name_H-M   'P 1'
#
loop_
_entity.id
_entity.type
_entity.pdbx_description
1 polymer ?
#
loop_
_entity_poly.entity_id
_entity_poly.type
_entity_poly.pdbx_seq_one_letter_code
_entity_poly.pdbx_strand_id
1 'polypeptide(L)'
;MKTAAVAATIVCMASWVTQAAAQEFGVFLNCKGRLESGAKSRPSTLDLALRRNSQLALIQASDILPAGQRMHLEITPQFYTMVFSAPTRDSVIYYDWLRGALIVWNPQLSKLHQIRMSVDRQSAALDGDLRDGDGASIGRLRMRCEPKTQTDVPEPKF
;
A
#
# COMPACT_ATOMS: atom_id res chain seq x y z
N MET A 1 -60.14 -47.87 -0.03
CA MET A 1 -60.21 -46.69 0.88
C MET A 1 -58.86 -46.52 1.56
N LYS A 2 -58.20 -45.38 1.26
CA LYS A 2 -57.14 -44.65 1.98
C LYS A 2 -55.96 -45.43 2.59
N THR A 3 -54.84 -45.43 1.85
CA THR A 3 -53.46 -45.57 2.35
C THR A 3 -53.03 -44.28 3.08
N ALA A 4 -52.43 -44.44 4.27
CA ALA A 4 -51.90 -43.34 5.08
C ALA A 4 -50.44 -43.05 4.72
N ALA A 5 -50.14 -41.79 4.42
CA ALA A 5 -48.81 -41.28 4.18
C ALA A 5 -48.11 -40.92 5.51
N VAL A 6 -46.90 -41.44 5.73
CA VAL A 6 -46.00 -41.00 6.80
C VAL A 6 -44.99 -40.04 6.17
N ALA A 7 -45.06 -38.78 6.58
CA ALA A 7 -44.16 -37.72 6.15
C ALA A 7 -42.82 -37.83 6.89
N ALA A 8 -41.72 -38.01 6.15
CA ALA A 8 -40.37 -37.94 6.66
C ALA A 8 -39.83 -36.52 6.49
N THR A 9 -39.66 -35.80 7.59
CA THR A 9 -39.09 -34.44 7.63
C THR A 9 -37.57 -34.54 7.59
N ILE A 10 -36.96 -34.14 6.47
CA ILE A 10 -35.51 -34.05 6.32
C ILE A 10 -35.04 -32.76 7.02
N VAL A 11 -34.28 -32.93 8.11
CA VAL A 11 -33.58 -31.87 8.82
C VAL A 11 -32.44 -31.37 7.94
N CYS A 12 -32.61 -30.17 7.36
CA CYS A 12 -31.52 -29.43 6.74
C CYS A 12 -30.53 -29.01 7.82
N MET A 13 -29.51 -29.84 8.06
CA MET A 13 -28.29 -29.38 8.75
C MET A 13 -27.61 -28.37 7.83
N ALA A 14 -27.87 -27.09 8.10
CA ALA A 14 -27.07 -25.99 7.60
C ALA A 14 -25.64 -26.21 8.11
N SER A 15 -24.78 -26.76 7.26
CA SER A 15 -23.35 -26.63 7.39
C SER A 15 -23.03 -25.16 7.19
N TRP A 16 -22.77 -24.47 8.29
CA TRP A 16 -22.22 -23.13 8.29
C TRP A 16 -20.84 -23.22 7.65
N VAL A 17 -20.79 -22.97 6.35
CA VAL A 17 -19.56 -22.61 5.66
C VAL A 17 -19.13 -21.30 6.29
N THR A 18 -18.26 -21.37 7.29
CA THR A 18 -17.42 -20.24 7.66
C THR A 18 -16.58 -19.92 6.43
N GLN A 19 -17.01 -18.92 5.67
CA GLN A 19 -16.14 -18.23 4.72
C GLN A 19 -14.98 -17.67 5.53
N ALA A 20 -13.89 -18.42 5.59
CA ALA A 20 -12.57 -17.86 5.84
C ALA A 20 -12.27 -16.97 4.62
N ALA A 21 -12.80 -15.74 4.64
CA ALA A 21 -12.34 -14.70 3.75
C ALA A 21 -10.85 -14.55 4.06
N ALA A 22 -10.01 -15.11 3.19
CA ALA A 22 -8.59 -14.95 3.24
C ALA A 22 -8.33 -13.44 3.27
N GLN A 23 -7.97 -12.92 4.45
CA GLN A 23 -7.71 -11.50 4.64
C GLN A 23 -6.54 -11.13 3.73
N GLU A 24 -6.86 -10.56 2.58
CA GLU A 24 -5.92 -10.37 1.48
C GLU A 24 -4.80 -9.40 1.86
N PHE A 25 -5.04 -8.52 2.83
CA PHE A 25 -4.05 -7.63 3.43
C PHE A 25 -4.06 -7.81 4.95
N GLY A 26 -2.87 -8.02 5.52
CA GLY A 26 -2.73 -8.42 6.93
C GLY A 26 -2.17 -7.34 7.84
N VAL A 27 -1.63 -6.24 7.28
CA VAL A 27 -1.13 -5.09 8.02
C VAL A 27 -1.43 -3.84 7.21
N PHE A 28 -2.08 -2.85 7.83
CA PHE A 28 -2.31 -1.54 7.22
C PHE A 28 -1.53 -0.51 8.01
N LEU A 29 -0.89 0.44 7.31
CA LEU A 29 -0.07 1.49 7.92
C LEU A 29 -0.54 2.85 7.43
N ASN A 30 -0.72 3.78 8.36
CA ASN A 30 -0.88 5.21 8.07
C ASN A 30 0.40 5.93 8.45
N CYS A 31 1.10 6.45 7.46
CA CYS A 31 2.37 7.12 7.65
C CYS A 31 2.20 8.62 7.43
N LYS A 32 2.71 9.41 8.38
CA LYS A 32 2.70 10.88 8.31
C LYS A 32 4.10 11.40 8.53
N GLY A 33 4.49 12.42 7.76
CA GLY A 33 5.80 13.03 7.90
C GLY A 33 6.06 14.04 6.81
N ARG A 34 7.25 14.00 6.22
CA ARG A 34 7.66 14.95 5.19
C ARG A 34 8.34 14.26 4.01
N LEU A 35 8.14 14.84 2.83
CA LEU A 35 8.95 14.61 1.63
C LEU A 35 9.94 15.76 1.49
N GLU A 36 11.21 15.40 1.40
CA GLU A 36 12.33 16.30 1.20
C GLU A 36 12.91 16.06 -0.19
N SER A 37 13.20 17.12 -0.94
CA SER A 37 13.84 17.02 -2.26
C SER A 37 14.64 18.28 -2.53
N GLY A 38 15.97 18.14 -2.58
CA GLY A 38 16.89 19.28 -2.58
C GLY A 38 16.67 20.17 -1.34
N ALA A 39 16.52 21.48 -1.55
CA ALA A 39 16.23 22.44 -0.48
C ALA A 39 14.73 22.55 -0.13
N LYS A 40 13.85 21.76 -0.76
CA LYS A 40 12.39 21.84 -0.56
C LYS A 40 11.93 20.72 0.38
N SER A 41 11.01 21.05 1.29
CA SER A 41 10.38 20.07 2.18
C SER A 41 8.88 20.36 2.32
N ARG A 42 8.05 19.32 2.23
CA ARG A 42 6.59 19.42 2.32
C ARG A 42 6.03 18.33 3.25
N PRO A 43 5.05 18.64 4.12
CA PRO A 43 4.35 17.62 4.88
C PRO A 43 3.60 16.69 3.93
N SER A 44 3.57 15.40 4.25
CA SER A 44 2.98 14.37 3.41
C SER A 44 2.42 13.19 4.19
N THR A 45 1.55 12.45 3.51
CA THR A 45 0.82 11.29 4.04
C THR A 45 0.89 10.12 3.09
N LEU A 46 0.96 8.92 3.66
CA LEU A 46 1.09 7.68 2.90
C LEU A 46 0.38 6.54 3.62
N ASP A 47 -0.62 5.97 2.97
CA ASP A 47 -1.36 4.80 3.44
C ASP A 47 -0.94 3.56 2.66
N LEU A 48 -0.52 2.53 3.39
CA LEU A 48 0.02 1.28 2.85
C LEU A 48 -0.80 0.09 3.35
N ALA A 49 -1.12 -0.82 2.44
CA ALA A 49 -1.64 -2.13 2.77
C ALA A 49 -0.59 -3.20 2.44
N LEU A 50 -0.14 -3.92 3.45
CA LEU A 50 0.88 -4.96 3.33
C LEU A 50 0.24 -6.34 3.32
N ARG A 51 0.60 -7.11 2.31
CA ARG A 51 0.16 -8.48 2.08
C ARG A 51 1.31 -9.44 2.35
N ARG A 52 1.23 -10.12 3.50
CA ARG A 52 2.29 -11.01 4.00
C ARG A 52 2.49 -12.27 3.16
N ASN A 53 1.43 -12.81 2.55
CA ASN A 53 1.49 -14.07 1.80
C ASN A 53 2.01 -13.92 0.37
N SER A 54 1.92 -12.73 -0.23
CA SER A 54 2.31 -12.52 -1.63
C SER A 54 3.47 -11.53 -1.79
N GLN A 55 4.18 -11.19 -0.70
CA GLN A 55 5.30 -10.25 -0.72
C GLN A 55 4.94 -8.95 -1.47
N LEU A 56 3.77 -8.39 -1.13
CA LEU A 56 3.24 -7.22 -1.82
C LEU A 56 2.85 -6.12 -0.86
N ALA A 57 3.16 -4.88 -1.22
CA ALA A 57 2.59 -3.70 -0.59
C ALA A 57 1.77 -2.92 -1.63
N LEU A 58 0.60 -2.45 -1.25
CA LEU A 58 -0.25 -1.60 -2.07
C LEU A 58 -0.26 -0.19 -1.47
N ILE A 59 -0.05 0.81 -2.30
CA ILE A 59 -0.25 2.22 -1.92
C ILE A 59 -1.74 2.49 -2.02
N GLN A 60 -2.42 2.59 -0.89
CA GLN A 60 -3.88 2.79 -0.88
C GLN A 60 -4.25 4.25 -1.14
N ALA A 61 -3.56 5.16 -0.46
CA ALA A 61 -3.73 6.59 -0.62
C ALA A 61 -2.40 7.30 -0.33
N SER A 62 -2.09 8.33 -1.10
CA SER A 62 -0.94 9.18 -0.84
C SER A 62 -1.10 10.51 -1.56
N ASP A 63 -0.48 11.54 -1.01
CA ASP A 63 -0.36 12.86 -1.65
C ASP A 63 0.97 13.06 -2.39
N ILE A 64 1.90 12.10 -2.23
CA ILE A 64 3.26 12.15 -2.78
C ILE A 64 3.58 10.98 -3.70
N LEU A 65 2.92 9.83 -3.52
CA LEU A 65 3.12 8.62 -4.33
C LEU A 65 1.84 8.27 -5.09
N PRO A 66 1.94 7.55 -6.22
CA PRO A 66 0.78 7.15 -6.98
C PRO A 66 -0.05 6.10 -6.22
N ALA A 67 -1.29 6.46 -5.89
CA ALA A 67 -2.25 5.54 -5.29
C ALA A 67 -2.61 4.40 -6.27
N GLY A 68 -2.95 3.24 -5.73
CA GLY A 68 -3.27 2.02 -6.49
C GLY A 68 -2.04 1.24 -6.99
N GLN A 69 -0.82 1.77 -6.82
CA GLN A 69 0.39 1.07 -7.27
C GLN A 69 0.84 -0.01 -6.29
N ARG A 70 1.36 -1.09 -6.86
CA ARG A 70 1.86 -2.26 -6.13
C ARG A 70 3.38 -2.18 -6.05
N MET A 71 3.93 -2.54 -4.90
CA MET A 71 5.35 -2.58 -4.60
C MET A 71 5.75 -4.00 -4.19
N HIS A 72 6.98 -4.38 -4.51
CA HIS A 72 7.56 -5.59 -3.97
C HIS A 72 7.86 -5.40 -2.48
N LEU A 73 7.35 -6.28 -1.62
CA LEU A 73 7.52 -6.21 -0.18
C LEU A 73 8.38 -7.38 0.30
N GLU A 74 9.47 -7.04 0.96
CA GLU A 74 10.32 -7.97 1.70
C GLU A 74 10.14 -7.74 3.21
N ILE A 75 9.84 -8.81 3.93
CA ILE A 75 9.58 -8.76 5.38
C ILE A 75 10.74 -9.42 6.10
N THR A 76 11.44 -8.63 6.91
CA THR A 76 12.49 -9.11 7.81
C THR A 76 12.03 -8.98 9.27
N PRO A 77 12.75 -9.56 10.25
CA PRO A 77 12.43 -9.39 11.67
C PRO A 77 12.42 -7.91 12.11
N GLN A 78 13.24 -7.07 11.47
CA GLN A 78 13.43 -5.67 11.86
C GLN A 78 12.66 -4.69 10.97
N PHE A 79 12.52 -4.99 9.67
CA PHE A 79 12.00 -4.03 8.69
C PHE A 79 10.95 -4.63 7.76
N TYR A 80 9.99 -3.79 7.35
CA TYR A 80 9.23 -3.95 6.13
C TYR A 80 9.90 -3.14 5.02
N THR A 81 10.54 -3.80 4.07
CA THR A 81 11.23 -3.14 2.94
C THR A 81 10.33 -3.21 1.71
N MET A 82 10.12 -2.10 1.04
CA MET A 82 9.25 -1.98 -0.12
C MET A 82 9.99 -1.33 -1.28
N VAL A 83 9.88 -1.91 -2.47
CA VAL A 83 10.49 -1.36 -3.68
C VAL A 83 9.44 -1.24 -4.78
N PHE A 84 9.32 -0.02 -5.30
CA PHE A 84 8.58 0.29 -6.51
C PHE A 84 9.58 0.63 -7.61
N SER A 85 9.42 0.03 -8.79
CA SER A 85 10.19 0.38 -9.98
C SER A 85 9.22 0.68 -11.11
N ALA A 86 9.40 1.83 -11.75
CA ALA A 86 8.64 2.17 -12.94
C ALA A 86 9.00 1.19 -14.08
N PRO A 87 8.02 0.77 -14.90
CA PRO A 87 8.24 -0.16 -16.01
C PRO A 87 9.21 0.37 -17.07
N THR A 88 9.28 1.70 -17.25
CA THR A 88 10.21 2.37 -18.16
C THR A 88 11.24 3.18 -17.37
N ARG A 89 12.46 3.30 -17.91
CA ARG A 89 13.51 4.19 -17.36
C ARG A 89 13.12 5.66 -17.46
N ASP A 90 12.31 6.00 -18.45
CA ASP A 90 11.68 7.30 -18.53
C ASP A 90 10.58 7.40 -17.47
N SER A 91 10.52 8.56 -16.83
CA SER A 91 9.59 8.84 -15.74
C SER A 91 8.15 8.52 -16.12
N VAL A 92 7.51 7.65 -15.36
CA VAL A 92 6.06 7.46 -15.46
C VAL A 92 5.42 8.66 -14.77
N ILE A 93 4.88 9.58 -15.56
CA ILE A 93 4.09 10.68 -15.02
C ILE A 93 2.70 10.12 -14.70
N TYR A 94 2.49 9.78 -13.43
CA TYR A 94 1.19 9.31 -12.94
C TYR A 94 0.14 10.41 -13.04
N TYR A 95 -1.11 10.03 -13.29
CA TYR A 95 -2.23 10.95 -13.43
C TYR A 95 -2.35 11.96 -12.26
N ASP A 96 -2.12 11.51 -11.03
CA ASP A 96 -2.18 12.35 -9.83
C ASP A 96 -0.99 13.33 -9.72
N TRP A 97 0.18 12.95 -10.26
CA TRP A 97 1.31 13.88 -10.41
C TRP A 97 1.10 14.85 -11.58
N LEU A 98 0.43 14.39 -12.65
CA LEU A 98 0.12 15.11 -13.88
C LEU A 98 -0.82 16.30 -13.62
N ARG A 99 -1.74 16.20 -12.63
CA ARG A 99 -2.56 17.34 -12.15
C ARG A 99 -1.80 18.34 -11.27
N GLY A 100 -0.50 18.16 -11.06
CA GLY A 100 0.40 19.30 -10.91
C GLY A 100 0.57 19.88 -9.51
N ALA A 101 0.22 19.22 -8.42
CA ALA A 101 0.62 19.72 -7.10
C ALA A 101 2.09 19.37 -6.77
N LEU A 102 2.51 18.15 -7.11
CA LEU A 102 3.80 17.62 -6.68
C LEU A 102 4.95 17.99 -7.63
N ILE A 103 4.78 17.82 -8.94
CA ILE A 103 5.79 18.19 -9.96
C ILE A 103 5.97 19.71 -10.04
N VAL A 104 4.89 20.50 -9.92
CA VAL A 104 5.01 21.97 -9.87
C VAL A 104 5.74 22.41 -8.60
N TRP A 105 5.46 21.76 -7.48
CA TRP A 105 6.19 22.03 -6.24
C TRP A 105 7.69 21.70 -6.39
N ASN A 106 8.04 20.53 -6.95
CA ASN A 106 9.41 20.20 -7.27
C ASN A 106 9.57 19.45 -8.62
N PRO A 107 10.09 20.13 -9.65
CA PRO A 107 10.27 19.54 -10.98
C PRO A 107 11.23 18.35 -11.02
N GLN A 108 12.16 18.21 -10.08
CA GLN A 108 13.09 17.07 -10.08
C GLN A 108 12.38 15.72 -9.92
N LEU A 109 11.21 15.71 -9.26
CA LEU A 109 10.40 14.51 -9.09
C LEU A 109 9.81 13.99 -10.41
N SER A 110 9.79 14.81 -11.46
CA SER A 110 9.42 14.35 -12.80
C SER A 110 10.41 13.34 -13.36
N LYS A 111 11.55 13.06 -12.71
CA LYS A 111 12.51 12.04 -13.13
C LYS A 111 12.41 10.75 -12.33
N LEU A 112 11.43 10.65 -11.42
CA LEU A 112 11.32 9.48 -10.53
C LEU A 112 11.17 8.19 -11.34
N HIS A 113 12.03 7.23 -11.04
CA HIS A 113 12.05 5.91 -11.64
C HIS A 113 11.89 4.81 -10.59
N GLN A 114 12.49 4.97 -9.42
CA GLN A 114 12.45 3.97 -8.36
C GLN A 114 12.17 4.61 -7.01
N ILE A 115 11.35 3.94 -6.20
CA ILE A 115 11.11 4.30 -4.80
C ILE A 115 11.53 3.10 -3.95
N ARG A 116 12.39 3.35 -2.96
CA ARG A 116 12.77 2.36 -1.96
C ARG A 116 12.32 2.86 -0.61
N MET A 117 11.60 2.05 0.14
CA MET A 117 11.15 2.40 1.47
C MET A 117 11.45 1.28 2.45
N SER A 118 11.65 1.66 3.70
CA SER A 118 11.80 0.75 4.82
C SER A 118 11.01 1.28 5.99
N VAL A 119 10.25 0.40 6.64
CA VAL A 119 9.54 0.70 7.88
C VAL A 119 10.15 -0.16 8.98
N ASP A 120 10.72 0.49 9.98
CA ASP A 120 11.20 -0.16 11.20
C ASP A 120 9.99 -0.69 12.00
N ARG A 121 10.00 -1.99 12.31
CA ARG A 121 8.91 -2.67 13.00
C ARG A 121 8.84 -2.35 14.49
N GLN A 122 9.92 -1.89 15.10
CA GLN A 122 10.01 -1.54 16.51
C GLN A 122 9.69 -0.06 16.72
N SER A 123 10.31 0.80 15.93
CA SER A 123 10.14 2.26 16.09
C SER A 123 9.00 2.83 15.25
N ALA A 124 8.48 2.08 14.28
CA ALA A 124 7.52 2.55 13.29
C ALA A 124 8.01 3.78 12.49
N ALA A 125 9.34 3.97 12.40
CA ALA A 125 9.93 4.96 11.52
C ALA A 125 9.92 4.44 10.08
N LEU A 126 9.41 5.25 9.16
CA LEU A 126 9.53 5.02 7.73
C LEU A 126 10.60 5.94 7.16
N ASP A 127 11.56 5.33 6.48
CA ASP A 127 12.55 5.98 5.65
C ASP A 127 12.31 5.58 4.19
N GLY A 128 12.30 6.55 3.29
CA GLY A 128 12.18 6.28 1.86
C GLY A 128 13.16 7.10 1.05
N ASP A 129 13.65 6.53 -0.05
CA ASP A 129 14.54 7.17 -1.01
C ASP A 129 13.90 7.11 -2.40
N LEU A 130 13.80 8.28 -3.03
CA LEU A 130 13.25 8.49 -4.36
C LEU A 130 14.42 8.64 -5.32
N ARG A 131 14.47 7.83 -6.37
CA ARG A 131 15.59 7.78 -7.32
C ARG A 131 15.18 8.00 -8.76
N ASP A 132 16.04 8.69 -9.50
CA ASP A 132 15.87 8.83 -10.94
C ASP A 132 16.34 7.59 -11.72
N GLY A 133 16.25 7.66 -13.06
CA GLY A 133 16.66 6.58 -13.97
C GLY A 133 18.15 6.26 -13.94
N ASP A 134 18.98 7.18 -13.46
CA ASP A 134 20.44 7.01 -13.27
C ASP A 134 20.76 6.45 -11.86
N GLY A 135 19.75 6.33 -11.00
CA GLY A 135 19.87 5.85 -9.63
C GLY A 135 20.27 6.94 -8.62
N ALA A 136 20.32 8.21 -9.02
CA ALA A 136 20.60 9.32 -8.12
C ALA A 136 19.39 9.61 -7.22
N SER A 137 19.65 9.92 -5.94
CA SER A 137 18.61 10.32 -5.00
C SER A 137 18.09 11.71 -5.35
N ILE A 138 16.80 11.79 -5.66
CA ILE A 138 16.08 13.02 -5.98
C ILE A 138 15.10 13.42 -4.88
N GLY A 139 14.92 12.59 -3.86
CA GLY A 139 14.10 12.92 -2.70
C GLY A 139 14.16 11.86 -1.60
N ARG A 140 13.73 12.25 -0.40
CA ARG A 140 13.69 11.39 0.78
C ARG A 140 12.37 11.54 1.52
N LEU A 141 11.86 10.43 2.01
CA LEU A 141 10.70 10.35 2.89
C LEU A 141 11.18 10.07 4.31
N ARG A 142 10.70 10.88 5.25
CA ARG A 142 10.88 10.65 6.68
C ARG A 142 9.52 10.74 7.34
N MET A 143 9.00 9.61 7.79
CA MET A 143 7.66 9.52 8.36
C MET A 143 7.62 8.64 9.61
N ARG A 144 6.53 8.77 10.37
CA ARG A 144 6.13 7.82 11.40
C ARG A 144 4.86 7.11 10.95
N CYS A 145 4.82 5.81 11.11
CA CYS A 145 3.69 4.97 10.73
C CYS A 145 2.92 4.49 11.96
N GLU A 146 1.61 4.37 11.82
CA GLU A 146 0.72 3.80 12.82
C GLU A 146 -0.07 2.64 12.19
N PRO A 147 -0.24 1.51 12.88
CA PRO A 147 -1.10 0.44 12.41
C PRO A 147 -2.55 0.92 12.28
N LYS A 148 -3.20 0.64 11.15
CA LYS A 148 -4.65 0.81 10.97
C LYS A 148 -5.35 -0.53 11.10
N THR A 149 -6.50 -0.53 11.76
CA THR A 149 -7.43 -1.66 11.80
C THR A 149 -8.18 -1.78 10.47
N GLN A 150 -8.41 -3.01 10.00
CA GLN A 150 -9.04 -3.31 8.70
C GLN A 150 -10.42 -2.67 8.54
N THR A 151 -11.13 -2.40 9.64
CA THR A 151 -12.44 -1.73 9.68
C THR A 151 -12.40 -0.25 9.31
N ASP A 152 -11.23 0.40 9.42
CA ASP A 152 -11.07 1.84 9.19
C ASP A 152 -10.45 2.16 7.83
N VAL A 153 -10.25 1.13 7.00
CA VAL A 153 -9.59 1.23 5.71
C VAL A 153 -10.64 1.06 4.62
N PRO A 154 -10.87 2.08 3.76
CA PRO A 154 -11.78 1.93 2.63
C PRO A 154 -11.31 0.78 1.73
N GLU A 155 -12.26 0.01 1.21
CA GLU A 155 -11.98 -1.11 0.31
C GLU A 155 -11.09 -0.63 -0.86
N PRO A 156 -10.02 -1.37 -1.21
CA PRO A 156 -9.18 -1.00 -2.34
C PRO A 156 -10.04 -0.86 -3.59
N LYS A 157 -10.05 0.33 -4.19
CA LYS A 157 -10.70 0.55 -5.47
C LYS A 157 -9.83 -0.09 -6.54
N PHE A 158 -10.12 -1.35 -6.87
CA PHE A 158 -9.55 -2.02 -8.05
C PHE A 158 -10.21 -1.50 -9.32
#